data_AF-C6XN04-F1
#
_entry.id   AF-C6XN04-F1
#
_cell.length_a   1.000
_cell.length_b   1.000
_cell.length_c   1.000
_cell.angle_alpha   90.00
_cell.angle_beta   90.00
_cell.angle_gamma   90.00
#
_symmetry.space_group_name_H-M   'P 1'
#
loop_
_entity.id
_entity.type
_entity.pdbx_description
1 polymer ?
#
loop_
_entity_poly.entity_id
_entity_poly.type
_entity_poly.pdbx_seq_one_letter_code
_entity_poly.pdbx_strand_id
1 'polypeptide(L)' 'MAQTQNNSIRCLPFETQENLLNWLKTQDLILQRWRDEVLTSPEADVRFVERLEAHRSWLQWEMKQLIPV' A
#
# COMPACT_ATOMS: atom_id res chain seq x y z
N MET A 1 6.30 21.63 -39.72
CA MET A 1 5.44 21.85 -38.55
C MET A 1 5.81 20.80 -37.50
N ALA A 2 6.70 21.14 -36.57
CA ALA A 2 7.14 20.21 -35.54
C ALA A 2 6.07 20.13 -34.45
N GLN A 3 5.42 18.98 -34.30
CA GLN A 3 4.54 18.71 -33.18
C GLN A 3 5.41 18.53 -31.94
N THR A 4 5.46 19.56 -31.09
CA THR A 4 6.04 19.46 -29.75
C THR A 4 5.21 18.46 -28.97
N GLN A 5 5.68 17.21 -28.90
CA GLN A 5 5.13 16.22 -27.99
C GLN A 5 5.31 16.76 -26.58
N ASN A 6 4.21 17.20 -25.98
CA ASN A 6 4.17 17.64 -24.60
C ASN A 6 4.36 16.41 -23.72
N ASN A 7 5.62 16.03 -23.52
CA ASN A 7 6.06 14.96 -22.64
C ASN A 7 5.97 15.45 -21.19
N SER A 8 4.78 15.87 -20.77
CA SER A 8 4.46 15.94 -19.36
C SER A 8 4.55 14.51 -18.84
N ILE A 9 5.72 14.16 -18.31
CA ILE A 9 5.88 13.01 -17.42
C ILE A 9 4.93 13.31 -16.27
N ARG A 10 3.71 12.77 -16.39
CA ARG A 10 2.75 12.83 -15.30
C ARG A 10 3.41 12.05 -14.18
N CYS A 11 3.93 12.74 -13.17
CA CYS A 11 4.22 12.14 -11.87
C CYS A 11 2.89 11.75 -11.22
N LEU A 12 2.17 10.80 -11.82
CA LEU A 12 1.21 10.01 -11.09
C LEU A 12 2.08 9.03 -10.30
N PRO A 13 1.97 8.95 -8.96
CA PRO A 13 2.79 8.05 -8.15
C PRO A 13 2.69 6.58 -8.62
N PHE A 14 1.68 6.25 -9.43
CA PHE A 14 1.50 4.97 -10.09
C PHE A 14 1.14 5.19 -11.56
N GLU A 15 1.97 4.70 -12.48
CA GLU A 15 1.77 4.81 -13.93
C GLU A 15 0.62 3.92 -14.43
N THR A 16 0.36 2.80 -13.73
CA THR A 16 -0.70 1.85 -14.04
C THR A 16 -1.43 1.39 -12.77
N GLN A 17 -2.65 0.88 -12.94
CA GLN A 17 -3.40 0.21 -11.87
C GLN A 17 -2.63 -0.99 -11.29
N GLU A 18 -1.86 -1.69 -12.12
CA GLU A 18 -0.97 -2.77 -11.67
C GLU A 18 0.14 -2.24 -10.75
N ASN A 19 0.75 -1.09 -11.07
CA ASN A 19 1.75 -0.47 -10.20
C ASN A 19 1.14 -0.06 -8.84
N LEU A 20 -0.07 0.50 -8.84
CA LEU A 20 -0.79 0.82 -7.61
C LEU A 20 -1.08 -0.44 -6.78
N LEU A 21 -1.58 -1.50 -7.40
CA LEU A 21 -1.85 -2.78 -6.72
C LEU A 21 -0.57 -3.39 -6.14
N ASN A 22 0.54 -3.37 -6.88
CA ASN A 22 1.82 -3.89 -6.40
C ASN A 22 2.36 -3.06 -5.23
N TRP A 23 2.19 -1.74 -5.28
CA TRP A 23 2.55 -0.88 -4.16
C TRP A 23 1.70 -1.16 -2.91
N LEU A 24 0.37 -1.27 -3.04
CA LEU A 24 -0.53 -1.59 -1.92
C LEU A 24 -0.20 -2.95 -1.29
N LYS A 25 0.09 -3.98 -2.10
CA LYS A 25 0.57 -5.29 -1.62
C LYS A 25 1.88 -5.17 -0.84
N THR A 26 2.79 -4.31 -1.30
CA THR A 26 4.06 -4.06 -0.61
C THR A 26 3.82 -3.37 0.73
N GLN A 27 2.88 -2.41 0.80
CA GLN A 27 2.50 -1.77 2.07
C GLN A 27 1.91 -2.76 3.07
N ASP A 28 1.02 -3.66 2.63
CA ASP A 28 0.45 -4.69 3.52
C ASP A 28 1.53 -5.63 4.08
N LEU A 29 2.49 -6.03 3.24
CA LEU A 29 3.62 -6.87 3.66
C LEU A 29 4.52 -6.17 4.69
N ILE A 30 4.81 -4.88 4.50
CA ILE A 30 5.60 -4.10 5.47
C ILE A 30 4.87 -4.02 6.81
N LEU A 31 3.58 -3.70 6.79
CA LEU A 31 2.77 -3.63 8.02
C LEU A 31 2.66 -4.99 8.72
N GLN A 32 2.58 -6.08 7.95
CA GLN A 32 2.61 -7.43 8.51
C GLN A 32 3.92 -7.69 9.26
N ARG A 33 5.06 -7.40 8.63
CA ARG A 33 6.37 -7.61 9.26
C ARG A 33 6.54 -6.75 10.50
N TRP A 34 6.12 -5.49 10.44
CA TRP A 34 6.20 -4.60 11.60
C TRP A 34 5.32 -5.09 12.75
N ARG A 35 4.11 -5.57 12.46
CA ARG A 35 3.25 -6.20 13.47
C ARG A 35 3.93 -7.42 14.10
N ASP A 36 4.49 -8.30 13.27
CA ASP A 36 5.15 -9.52 13.74
C ASP A 36 6.37 -9.17 14.62
N GLU A 37 7.14 -8.13 14.28
CA GLU A 37 8.24 -7.60 15.08
C GLU A 37 7.75 -7.06 16.44
N VAL A 38 6.68 -6.25 16.45
CA VAL A 38 6.10 -5.73 17.71
C VAL A 38 5.66 -6.86 18.63
N LEU A 39 5.01 -7.89 18.07
CA LEU A 39 4.54 -9.05 18.83
C LEU A 39 5.66 -9.90 19.41
N THR A 40 6.91 -9.75 18.94
CA THR A 40 8.06 -10.44 19.54
C THR A 40 8.55 -9.77 20.82
N SER A 41 8.13 -8.54 21.11
CA SER A 41 8.49 -7.80 22.32
C SER A 41 7.55 -8.15 23.49
N PRO A 42 8.08 -8.50 24.68
CA PRO A 42 7.25 -8.76 25.86
C PRO A 42 6.44 -7.53 26.33
N GLU A 43 6.88 -6.33 25.97
CA GLU A 43 6.22 -5.05 26.25
C GLU A 43 5.38 -4.54 25.06
N ALA A 44 4.99 -5.42 24.14
CA ALA A 44 4.22 -5.07 22.96
C ALA A 44 2.99 -4.22 23.31
N ASP A 45 2.90 -3.03 22.72
CA ASP A 45 1.70 -2.19 22.82
C ASP A 45 0.57 -2.83 22.00
N VAL A 46 -0.35 -3.51 22.69
CA VAL A 46 -1.53 -4.15 22.08
C VAL A 46 -2.34 -3.15 21.25
N ARG A 47 -2.47 -1.89 21.70
CA ARG A 47 -3.20 -0.87 20.94
C ARG A 47 -2.48 -0.50 19.66
N PHE A 48 -1.15 -0.58 19.66
CA PHE A 48 -0.36 -0.35 18.45
C PHE A 48 -0.56 -1.48 17.44
N VAL A 49 -0.56 -2.74 17.91
CA VAL A 49 -0.89 -3.91 17.07
C VAL A 49 -2.28 -3.77 16.46
N GLU A 50 -3.30 -3.40 17.25
CA GLU A 50 -4.67 -3.19 16.76
C GLU A 50 -4.74 -2.11 15.66
N ARG A 51 -3.98 -1.01 15.81
CA ARG A 51 -3.89 0.04 14.77
C ARG A 51 -3.26 -0.49 13.48
N LEU A 52 -2.21 -1.31 13.58
CA LEU A 52 -1.60 -1.95 12.42
C LEU A 52 -2.59 -2.88 11.71
N GLU A 53 -3.34 -3.69 12.45
CA GLU A 53 -4.33 -4.61 11.87
C GLU A 53 -5.51 -3.89 11.24
N ALA A 54 -5.98 -2.80 11.83
CA ALA A 54 -6.99 -1.94 11.22
C ALA A 54 -6.50 -1.34 9.89
N HIS A 55 -5.23 -0.89 9.85
CA HIS A 55 -4.63 -0.34 8.62
C HIS A 55 -4.50 -1.41 7.53
N ARG A 56 -4.04 -2.62 7.89
CA ARG A 56 -3.98 -3.75 6.95
C ARG A 56 -5.36 -4.12 6.39
N SER A 57 -6.38 -4.14 7.25
CA SER A 57 -7.77 -4.41 6.84
C SER A 57 -8.27 -3.38 5.82
N TRP A 58 -7.94 -2.11 6.03
CA TRP A 58 -8.23 -1.04 5.08
C TRP A 58 -7.50 -1.24 3.74
N LEU A 59 -6.20 -1.57 3.74
CA LEU A 59 -5.44 -1.84 2.50
C LEU A 59 -6.05 -3.01 1.72
N GLN A 60 -6.45 -4.07 2.41
CA GLN A 60 -7.10 -5.22 1.77
C GLN A 60 -8.45 -4.88 1.16
N TRP A 61 -9.23 -4.03 1.82
CA TRP A 61 -10.47 -3.51 1.26
C TRP A 61 -10.21 -2.66 0.01
N GLU A 62 -9.24 -1.75 0.06
CA GLU A 62 -8.84 -0.88 -1.07
C GLU A 62 -8.40 -1.71 -2.27
N MET A 63 -7.54 -2.71 -2.05
CA MET A 63 -7.10 -3.61 -3.11
C MET A 63 -8.27 -4.36 -3.77
N LYS A 64 -9.30 -4.75 -3.01
CA LYS A 64 -10.50 -5.39 -3.57
C LYS A 64 -11.32 -4.44 -4.44
N GLN A 65 -11.37 -3.14 -4.12
CA GLN A 65 -12.05 -2.15 -4.95
C GLN A 65 -11.34 -1.93 -6.30
N LEU A 66 -10.01 -2.18 -6.33
CA LEU A 66 -9.16 -1.98 -7.50
C LEU A 66 -9.02 -3.22 -8.38
N ILE A 67 -9.57 -4.38 -8.03
CA ILE A 67 -9.56 -5.56 -8.90
C ILE A 67 -10.81 -5.49 -9.79
N PRO A 68 -10.68 -5.41 -11.14
CA PRO A 68 -11.83 -5.43 -12.03
C PRO A 68 -12.60 -6.75 -11.88
N VAL A 69 -13.93 -6.67 -11.81
CA VAL A 69 -14.85 -7.84 -11.87
C VAL A 69 -14.87 -8.42 -13.28
#